data_AF-A0A7X0Y2Z5-F1
#
_entry.id   AF-A0A7X0Y2Z5-F1
#
_cell.length_a   1.000
_cell.length_b   1.000
_cell.length_c   1.000
_cell.angle_alpha   90.00
_cell.angle_beta   90.00
_cell.angle_gamma   90.00
#
_symmetry.space_group_name_H-M   'P 1'
#
loop_
_entity.id
_entity.type
_entity.pdbx_description
1 polymer ?
#
loop_
_entity_poly.entity_id
_entity_poly.type
_entity_poly.pdbx_seq_one_letter_code
_entity_poly.pdbx_strand_id
1 'polypeptide(L)'
;MEFRNKKTGEIKKAHSVDEIGDKYAICFVEKGKVYTYFKENIELINNVEKDELLVYEYKKTCHRCKKETSIKTYIIDSVSQNNLMFPWDKATLNNRKSAELHRMHMQYPKIEFYPIEVIGHNEKYDRLLIKAFPENIKIDFSNVQKRTYPMNHCDNCKAKQGEFYIFEDINLMIQRMEKARVIKHINIK
;
A
#
# COMPACT_ATOMS: atom_id res chain seq x y z
N MET A 1 -15.18 -5.64 -10.55
CA MET A 1 -14.98 -4.85 -9.33
C MET A 1 -15.23 -5.73 -8.12
N GLU A 2 -14.62 -5.50 -6.97
CA GLU A 2 -14.97 -6.23 -5.74
C GLU A 2 -15.66 -5.27 -4.78
N PHE A 3 -16.49 -5.80 -3.89
CA PHE A 3 -16.98 -5.01 -2.77
C PHE A 3 -17.01 -5.86 -1.52
N ARG A 4 -16.80 -5.18 -0.38
CA ARG A 4 -16.86 -5.78 0.94
C ARG A 4 -18.13 -5.32 1.64
N ASN A 5 -18.90 -6.27 2.15
CA ASN A 5 -19.99 -5.97 3.06
C ASN A 5 -19.43 -5.72 4.47
N LYS A 6 -19.63 -4.52 5.02
CA LYS A 6 -19.07 -4.15 6.32
C LYS A 6 -19.74 -4.87 7.50
N LYS A 7 -20.97 -5.37 7.33
CA LYS A 7 -21.71 -6.09 8.38
C LYS A 7 -21.29 -7.55 8.50
N THR A 8 -21.09 -8.23 7.37
CA THR A 8 -20.76 -9.66 7.34
C THR A 8 -19.27 -9.92 7.13
N GLY A 9 -18.51 -8.92 6.70
CA GLY A 9 -17.11 -9.07 6.29
C GLY A 9 -16.93 -9.76 4.94
N GLU A 10 -18.03 -10.20 4.30
CA GLU A 10 -18.02 -10.98 3.06
C GLU A 10 -17.57 -10.11 1.87
N ILE A 11 -16.65 -10.64 1.06
CA ILE A 11 -16.16 -9.99 -0.17
C ILE A 11 -16.79 -10.70 -1.37
N LYS A 12 -17.38 -9.93 -2.28
CA LYS A 12 -17.96 -10.45 -3.52
C LYS A 12 -17.46 -9.69 -4.74
N LYS A 13 -17.35 -10.42 -5.84
CA LYS A 13 -17.04 -9.85 -7.15
C LYS A 13 -18.32 -9.34 -7.82
N ALA A 14 -18.34 -8.04 -8.12
CA ALA A 14 -19.37 -7.38 -8.92
C ALA A 14 -18.95 -7.33 -10.39
N HIS A 15 -19.90 -7.61 -11.27
CA HIS A 15 -19.79 -7.44 -12.71
C HIS A 15 -19.96 -5.96 -13.09
N SER A 16 -21.00 -5.29 -12.58
CA SER A 16 -21.20 -3.84 -12.74
C SER A 16 -21.70 -3.21 -11.44
N VAL A 17 -21.44 -1.91 -11.28
CA VAL A 17 -21.97 -1.11 -10.17
C VAL A 17 -22.33 0.28 -10.67
N ASP A 18 -23.56 0.69 -10.37
CA ASP A 18 -24.08 2.01 -10.68
C ASP A 18 -24.37 2.77 -9.38
N GLU A 19 -24.15 4.08 -9.39
CA GLU A 19 -24.51 4.95 -8.27
C GLU A 19 -25.93 5.47 -8.44
N ILE A 20 -26.77 5.21 -7.44
CA ILE A 20 -28.15 5.71 -7.40
C ILE A 20 -28.34 6.43 -6.06
N GLY A 21 -28.04 7.72 -6.04
CA GLY A 21 -28.14 8.56 -4.84
C GLY A 21 -27.24 8.08 -3.70
N ASP A 22 -27.87 7.65 -2.60
CA ASP A 22 -27.25 7.14 -1.37
C ASP A 22 -26.94 5.63 -1.42
N LYS A 23 -27.19 4.98 -2.57
CA LYS A 23 -27.03 3.55 -2.77
C LYS A 23 -26.12 3.23 -3.95
N TYR A 24 -25.53 2.05 -3.91
CA TYR A 24 -24.94 1.37 -5.03
C TYR A 24 -25.91 0.29 -5.55
N ALA A 25 -26.13 0.26 -6.85
CA ALA A 25 -26.82 -0.81 -7.55
C ALA A 25 -25.77 -1.76 -8.16
N ILE A 26 -25.70 -2.99 -7.65
CA ILE A 26 -24.64 -3.96 -7.96
C ILE A 26 -25.22 -5.12 -8.74
N CYS A 27 -24.64 -5.44 -9.90
CA CYS A 27 -24.92 -6.64 -10.66
C CYS A 27 -23.73 -7.61 -10.54
N PHE A 28 -23.98 -8.89 -10.24
CA PHE A 28 -22.92 -9.88 -10.02
C PHE A 28 -22.55 -10.70 -11.26
N VAL A 29 -23.47 -10.83 -12.21
CA VAL A 29 -23.31 -11.59 -13.46
C VAL A 29 -23.88 -10.79 -14.62
N GLU A 30 -23.35 -10.97 -15.82
CA GLU A 30 -23.83 -10.27 -17.01
C GLU A 30 -25.33 -10.54 -17.25
N LYS A 31 -26.14 -9.47 -17.39
CA LYS A 31 -27.61 -9.51 -17.46
C LYS A 31 -28.30 -10.16 -16.25
N GLY A 32 -27.64 -10.18 -15.09
CA GLY A 32 -28.17 -10.73 -13.85
C GLY A 32 -29.11 -9.80 -13.08
N LYS A 33 -29.58 -10.28 -11.93
CA LYS A 33 -30.34 -9.46 -10.97
C LYS A 33 -29.46 -8.35 -10.38
N VAL A 34 -30.03 -7.16 -10.28
CA VAL A 34 -29.40 -5.99 -9.65
C VAL A 34 -29.80 -5.94 -8.18
N TYR A 35 -28.81 -5.78 -7.30
CA TYR A 35 -28.98 -5.69 -5.85
C TYR A 35 -28.58 -4.31 -5.37
N THR A 36 -29.38 -3.69 -4.50
CA THR A 36 -29.08 -2.36 -3.97
C THR A 36 -28.50 -2.44 -2.57
N TYR A 37 -27.44 -1.67 -2.33
CA TYR A 37 -26.77 -1.55 -1.04
C TYR A 37 -26.57 -0.08 -0.69
N PHE A 38 -26.82 0.31 0.54
CA PHE A 38 -26.46 1.65 1.02
C PHE A 38 -24.94 1.82 1.03
N LYS A 39 -24.45 2.98 0.57
CA LYS A 39 -23.01 3.28 0.49
C LYS A 39 -22.28 3.13 1.81
N GLU A 40 -22.96 3.39 2.94
CA GLU A 40 -22.38 3.24 4.27
C GLU A 40 -22.05 1.79 4.64
N ASN A 41 -22.84 0.83 4.14
CA ASN A 41 -22.78 -0.58 4.53
C ASN A 41 -21.82 -1.41 3.69
N ILE A 42 -21.32 -0.86 2.58
CA ILE A 42 -20.40 -1.56 1.69
C ILE A 42 -19.20 -0.69 1.35
N GLU A 43 -18.10 -1.33 1.01
CA GLU A 43 -16.88 -0.68 0.54
C GLU A 43 -16.58 -1.21 -0.86
N LEU A 44 -16.58 -0.31 -1.86
CA LEU A 44 -16.21 -0.70 -3.22
C LEU A 44 -14.69 -0.80 -3.30
N ILE A 45 -14.22 -2.00 -3.58
CA ILE A 45 -12.83 -2.27 -3.90
C ILE A 45 -12.73 -2.11 -5.41
N ASN A 46 -12.40 -0.87 -5.80
CA ASN A 46 -12.09 -0.53 -7.18
C ASN A 46 -10.83 -1.28 -7.61
N ASN A 47 -11.00 -2.48 -8.17
CA ASN A 47 -10.03 -3.09 -9.08
C ASN A 47 -10.07 -2.30 -10.40
N VAL A 48 -9.78 -1.00 -10.36
CA VAL A 48 -9.25 -0.33 -11.55
C VAL A 48 -7.87 -0.95 -11.69
N GLU A 49 -7.71 -1.84 -12.66
CA GLU A 49 -6.39 -2.28 -13.06
C GLU A 49 -5.62 -1.02 -13.43
N LYS A 50 -4.79 -0.55 -12.50
CA LYS A 50 -3.81 0.47 -12.79
C LYS A 50 -3.00 0.00 -13.97
N ASP A 51 -2.78 0.88 -14.93
CA ASP A 51 -1.85 0.57 -16.01
C ASP A 51 -0.43 0.39 -15.46
N GLU A 52 -0.05 1.11 -14.39
CA GLU A 52 1.31 1.16 -13.88
C GLU A 52 1.45 1.23 -12.35
N LEU A 53 2.48 0.55 -11.82
CA LEU A 53 2.99 0.63 -10.46
C LEU A 53 4.22 1.55 -10.44
N LEU A 54 4.19 2.60 -9.62
CA LEU A 54 5.35 3.47 -9.42
C LEU A 54 6.28 2.89 -8.36
N VAL A 55 7.57 2.79 -8.70
CA VAL A 55 8.61 2.40 -7.76
C VAL A 55 9.44 3.61 -7.37
N TYR A 56 9.55 3.79 -6.06
CA TYR A 56 10.30 4.84 -5.40
C TYR A 56 11.63 4.32 -4.89
N GLU A 57 12.63 5.20 -4.90
CA GLU A 57 13.91 4.99 -4.24
C GLU A 57 14.20 6.15 -3.27
N TYR A 58 14.73 5.79 -2.10
CA TYR A 58 15.32 6.74 -1.17
C TYR A 58 16.56 6.11 -0.51
N LYS A 59 17.37 6.96 0.12
CA LYS A 59 18.59 6.56 0.82
C LYS A 59 18.35 6.54 2.31
N LYS A 60 18.91 5.53 3.00
CA LYS A 60 18.98 5.51 4.46
C LYS A 60 20.29 4.92 4.96
N THR A 61 20.64 5.22 6.19
CA THR A 61 21.78 4.60 6.87
C THR A 61 21.43 3.17 7.29
N CYS A 62 22.26 2.20 6.88
CA CYS A 62 22.07 0.82 7.29
C CYS A 62 22.30 0.64 8.80
N HIS A 63 21.37 -0.01 9.49
CA HIS A 63 21.47 -0.23 10.94
C HIS A 63 22.70 -1.04 11.35
N ARG A 64 23.17 -1.98 10.49
CA ARG A 64 24.30 -2.88 10.77
C ARG A 64 25.65 -2.24 10.45
N CYS A 65 25.88 -1.86 9.20
CA CYS A 65 27.21 -1.39 8.75
C CYS A 65 27.37 0.13 8.72
N LYS A 66 26.32 0.89 9.06
CA LYS A 66 26.30 2.37 9.11
C LYS A 66 26.62 3.10 7.78
N LYS A 67 26.80 2.37 6.69
CA LYS A 67 26.92 2.92 5.32
C LYS A 67 25.53 3.23 4.76
N GLU A 68 25.48 4.19 3.86
CA GLU A 68 24.27 4.51 3.10
C GLU A 68 23.85 3.32 2.23
N THR A 69 22.55 3.05 2.17
CA THR A 69 21.96 2.04 1.30
C THR A 69 20.71 2.58 0.64
N SER A 70 20.44 2.07 -0.56
CA SER A 70 19.24 2.38 -1.34
C SER A 70 18.10 1.47 -0.89
N ILE A 71 16.92 2.05 -0.72
CA ILE A 71 15.67 1.32 -0.46
C ILE A 71 14.74 1.53 -1.63
N LYS A 72 14.17 0.44 -2.14
CA LYS A 72 13.21 0.44 -3.24
C LYS A 72 11.86 -0.06 -2.74
N THR A 73 10.80 0.71 -2.98
CA THR A 73 9.44 0.37 -2.57
C THR A 73 8.40 0.99 -3.50
N TYR A 74 7.19 0.44 -3.53
CA TYR A 74 6.01 1.19 -3.98
C TYR A 74 5.43 2.00 -2.81
N ILE A 75 4.57 2.98 -3.15
CA ILE A 75 3.77 3.73 -2.18
C ILE A 75 2.35 3.85 -2.73
N ILE A 76 1.41 3.13 -2.13
CA ILE A 76 0.02 3.03 -2.59
C ILE A 76 -0.91 3.51 -1.48
N ASP A 77 -1.98 4.25 -1.81
CA ASP A 77 -3.03 4.61 -0.85
C ASP A 77 -3.77 3.32 -0.55
N SER A 78 -3.76 2.85 0.70
CA SER A 78 -4.37 1.57 1.06
C SER A 78 -5.90 1.60 0.89
N VAL A 79 -6.52 2.79 0.91
CA VAL A 79 -7.97 2.97 0.76
C VAL A 79 -8.33 3.15 -0.71
N SER A 80 -7.71 4.11 -1.40
CA SER A 80 -8.06 4.37 -2.80
C SER A 80 -7.38 3.41 -3.77
N GLN A 81 -6.45 2.59 -3.28
CA GLN A 81 -5.61 1.69 -4.05
C GLN A 81 -4.89 2.41 -5.20
N ASN A 82 -4.55 3.71 -5.08
CA ASN A 82 -3.85 4.50 -6.11
C ASN A 82 -2.37 4.71 -5.78
N ASN A 83 -1.52 4.97 -6.79
CA ASN A 83 -0.16 5.41 -6.51
C ASN A 83 -0.23 6.74 -5.76
N LEU A 84 0.44 6.86 -4.60
CA LEU A 84 0.65 8.17 -4.00
C LEU A 84 1.70 8.88 -4.83
N MET A 85 1.44 10.12 -5.20
CA MET A 85 2.39 10.98 -5.89
C MET A 85 2.65 12.23 -5.06
N PHE A 86 3.86 12.77 -5.19
CA PHE A 86 4.18 14.08 -4.64
C PHE A 86 3.53 15.18 -5.50
N PRO A 87 2.95 16.25 -4.92
CA PRO A 87 2.89 16.57 -3.49
C PRO A 87 1.87 15.72 -2.73
N TRP A 88 2.22 15.32 -1.50
CA TRP A 88 1.37 14.45 -0.69
C TRP A 88 0.10 15.19 -0.20
N ASP A 89 -1.08 14.67 -0.54
CA ASP A 89 -2.35 15.18 -0.03
C ASP A 89 -2.60 14.67 1.41
N LYS A 90 -1.93 15.31 2.38
CA LYS A 90 -2.05 14.96 3.79
C LYS A 90 -3.48 15.12 4.32
N ALA A 91 -4.27 16.07 3.80
CA ALA A 91 -5.63 16.28 4.25
C ALA A 91 -6.49 15.05 3.94
N THR A 92 -6.42 14.57 2.69
CA THR A 92 -7.09 13.34 2.27
C THR A 92 -6.59 12.12 3.05
N LEU A 93 -5.27 11.96 3.22
CA LEU A 93 -4.71 10.83 3.95
C LEU A 93 -5.12 10.83 5.44
N ASN A 94 -5.16 11.99 6.09
CA ASN A 94 -5.59 12.12 7.49
C ASN A 94 -7.06 11.74 7.67
N ASN A 95 -7.93 12.14 6.74
CA ASN A 95 -9.36 11.84 6.80
C ASN A 95 -9.68 10.34 6.60
N ARG A 96 -8.72 9.56 6.10
CA ARG A 96 -8.87 8.14 5.77
C ARG A 96 -8.17 7.19 6.75
N LYS A 97 -7.59 7.70 7.85
CA LYS A 97 -6.88 6.85 8.81
C LYS A 97 -7.81 5.85 9.49
N SER A 98 -7.39 4.59 9.53
CA SER A 98 -8.06 3.55 10.32
C SER A 98 -7.81 3.75 11.82
N ALA A 99 -8.64 3.13 12.66
CA ALA A 99 -8.42 3.11 14.11
C ALA A 99 -7.07 2.48 14.50
N GLU A 100 -6.54 1.59 13.67
CA GLU A 100 -5.23 0.98 13.88
C GLU A 100 -4.09 1.98 13.68
N LEU A 101 -4.13 2.79 12.62
CA LEU A 101 -3.13 3.84 12.40
C LEU A 101 -3.15 4.89 13.51
N HIS A 102 -4.33 5.21 14.04
CA HIS A 102 -4.45 6.07 15.22
C HIS A 102 -3.75 5.45 16.44
N ARG A 103 -3.92 4.14 16.69
CA ARG A 103 -3.22 3.43 17.78
C ARG A 103 -1.71 3.39 17.56
N MET A 104 -1.25 3.19 16.32
CA MET A 104 0.17 3.25 16.00
C MET A 104 0.75 4.63 16.30
N HIS A 105 0.05 5.71 15.94
CA HIS A 105 0.47 7.06 16.29
C HIS A 105 0.55 7.27 17.81
N MET A 106 -0.38 6.72 18.59
CA MET A 106 -0.30 6.77 20.05
C MET A 106 0.93 6.02 20.61
N GLN A 107 1.33 4.90 20.00
CA GLN A 107 2.52 4.14 20.39
C GLN A 107 3.83 4.81 19.97
N TYR A 108 3.84 5.45 18.80
CA TYR A 108 5.00 6.15 18.25
C TYR A 108 4.64 7.63 17.98
N PRO A 109 4.52 8.47 19.03
CA PRO A 109 3.95 9.82 18.93
C PRO A 109 4.75 10.80 18.06
N LYS A 110 5.98 10.43 17.69
CA LYS A 110 6.84 11.23 16.80
C LYS A 110 6.54 11.01 15.31
N ILE A 111 5.82 9.95 14.96
CA ILE A 111 5.55 9.55 13.58
C ILE A 111 4.04 9.60 13.35
N GLU A 112 3.63 10.34 12.32
CA GLU A 112 2.26 10.31 11.84
C GLU A 112 2.08 9.15 10.84
N PHE A 113 1.13 8.25 11.09
CA PHE A 113 0.90 7.09 10.23
C PHE A 113 -0.29 7.30 9.29
N TYR A 114 -0.01 7.22 8.00
CA TYR A 114 -0.96 7.38 6.90
C TYR A 114 -1.41 6.02 6.35
N PRO A 115 -2.60 5.94 5.73
CA PRO A 115 -3.11 4.71 5.12
C PRO A 115 -2.36 4.40 3.81
N ILE A 116 -1.15 3.87 3.94
CA ILE A 116 -0.27 3.56 2.81
C ILE A 116 0.18 2.10 2.81
N GLU A 117 0.39 1.55 1.62
CA GLU A 117 1.05 0.27 1.40
C GLU A 117 2.47 0.47 0.85
N VAL A 118 3.41 -0.30 1.39
CA VAL A 118 4.82 -0.37 0.97
C VAL A 118 5.20 -1.83 0.78
N ILE A 119 6.40 -2.11 0.26
CA ILE A 119 6.90 -3.47 0.07
C ILE A 119 6.64 -4.35 1.30
N GLY A 120 6.06 -5.54 1.07
CA GLY A 120 5.64 -6.47 2.11
C GLY A 120 4.16 -6.39 2.49
N HIS A 121 3.42 -5.36 2.05
CA HIS A 121 1.97 -5.25 2.32
C HIS A 121 1.12 -5.93 1.24
N ASN A 122 1.55 -5.92 -0.01
CA ASN A 122 0.75 -6.38 -1.15
C ASN A 122 1.50 -7.39 -2.02
N GLU A 123 1.05 -8.64 -2.00
CA GLU A 123 1.73 -9.74 -2.67
C GLU A 123 1.85 -9.54 -4.21
N LYS A 124 0.86 -8.90 -4.84
CA LYS A 124 0.89 -8.63 -6.30
C LYS A 124 2.02 -7.67 -6.63
N TYR A 125 2.09 -6.54 -5.93
CA TYR A 125 3.11 -5.51 -6.16
C TYR A 125 4.49 -5.98 -5.73
N ASP A 126 4.56 -6.77 -4.65
CA ASP A 126 5.76 -7.43 -4.16
C ASP A 126 6.41 -8.32 -5.23
N ARG A 127 5.63 -9.16 -5.92
CA ARG A 127 6.13 -9.99 -7.02
C ARG A 127 6.67 -9.16 -8.19
N LEU A 128 5.99 -8.07 -8.54
CA LEU A 128 6.45 -7.15 -9.58
C LEU A 128 7.78 -6.48 -9.19
N LEU A 129 7.90 -6.08 -7.93
CA LEU A 129 9.08 -5.40 -7.41
C LEU A 129 10.30 -6.35 -7.33
N ILE A 130 10.12 -7.61 -6.91
CA ILE A 130 11.17 -8.64 -6.94
C ILE A 130 11.67 -8.87 -8.36
N LYS A 131 10.76 -9.05 -9.33
CA LYS A 131 11.13 -9.23 -10.74
C LYS A 131 11.91 -8.04 -11.29
N ALA A 132 11.58 -6.83 -10.86
CA ALA A 132 12.24 -5.61 -11.31
C ALA A 132 13.62 -5.39 -10.69
N PHE A 133 13.86 -5.88 -9.47
CA PHE A 133 15.10 -5.66 -8.70
C PHE A 133 15.57 -6.92 -7.95
N PRO A 134 15.85 -8.03 -8.66
CA PRO A 134 16.18 -9.32 -8.03
C PRO A 134 17.48 -9.30 -7.22
N GLU A 135 18.41 -8.40 -7.55
CA GLU A 135 19.69 -8.27 -6.84
C GLU A 135 19.58 -7.56 -5.49
N ASN A 136 18.58 -6.68 -5.33
CA ASN A 136 18.40 -5.86 -4.13
C ASN A 136 17.30 -6.40 -3.20
N ILE A 137 16.31 -7.09 -3.77
CA ILE A 137 15.11 -7.53 -3.05
C ILE A 137 15.02 -9.04 -3.08
N LYS A 138 15.00 -9.64 -1.89
CA LYS A 138 14.94 -11.10 -1.71
C LYS A 138 13.84 -11.47 -0.73
N ILE A 139 13.26 -12.65 -0.93
CA ILE A 139 12.26 -13.20 -0.03
C ILE A 139 12.98 -13.73 1.21
N ASP A 140 12.61 -13.19 2.37
CA ASP A 140 13.30 -13.48 3.63
C ASP A 140 12.33 -13.54 4.82
N PHE A 141 12.69 -14.33 5.83
CA PHE A 141 11.93 -14.39 7.09
C PHE A 141 12.26 -13.21 8.00
N SER A 142 11.21 -12.59 8.56
CA SER A 142 11.31 -11.55 9.59
C SER A 142 11.08 -12.14 10.98
N ASN A 143 12.08 -12.03 11.85
CA ASN A 143 11.94 -12.41 13.25
C ASN A 143 10.96 -11.52 14.03
N VAL A 144 10.77 -10.28 13.57
CA VAL A 144 9.89 -9.29 14.21
C VAL A 144 8.44 -9.54 13.83
N GLN A 145 8.16 -9.75 12.54
CA GLN A 145 6.80 -9.93 12.03
C GLN A 145 6.38 -11.41 11.91
N LYS A 146 7.28 -12.34 12.21
CA LYS A 146 7.06 -13.79 12.17
C LYS A 146 6.48 -14.29 10.83
N ARG A 147 6.89 -13.67 9.73
CA ARG A 147 6.44 -14.01 8.38
C ARG A 147 7.56 -13.86 7.36
N THR A 148 7.40 -14.50 6.22
CA THR A 148 8.29 -14.38 5.06
C THR A 148 7.70 -13.41 4.06
N TYR A 149 8.50 -12.44 3.61
CA TYR A 149 8.09 -11.45 2.61
C TYR A 149 9.32 -10.87 1.89
N PRO A 150 9.14 -10.12 0.80
CA PRO A 150 10.26 -9.51 0.09
C PRO A 150 10.87 -8.35 0.89
N MET A 151 12.17 -8.41 1.11
CA MET A 151 12.91 -7.39 1.85
C MET A 151 14.02 -6.78 1.00
N ASN A 152 14.21 -5.49 1.18
CA ASN A 152 15.41 -4.81 0.70
C ASN A 152 16.63 -5.35 1.46
N HIS A 153 17.76 -5.45 0.78
CA HIS A 153 19.03 -5.82 1.38
C HIS A 153 20.01 -4.67 1.26
N CYS A 154 20.76 -4.40 2.34
CA CYS A 154 21.76 -3.34 2.33
C CYS A 154 22.75 -3.53 1.18
N ASP A 155 22.95 -2.50 0.36
CA ASP A 155 23.83 -2.54 -0.81
C ASP A 155 25.25 -3.01 -0.44
N ASN A 156 25.70 -2.67 0.77
CA ASN A 156 27.06 -2.91 1.27
C ASN A 156 27.23 -4.23 2.03
N CYS A 157 26.41 -4.48 3.07
CA CYS A 157 26.60 -5.60 3.99
C CYS A 157 25.50 -6.66 3.92
N LYS A 158 24.56 -6.50 2.99
CA LYS A 158 23.41 -7.41 2.78
C LYS A 158 22.54 -7.63 4.02
N ALA A 159 22.61 -6.76 5.02
CA ALA A 159 21.68 -6.80 6.15
C ALA A 159 20.25 -6.47 5.68
N LYS A 160 19.27 -7.22 6.19
CA LYS A 160 17.84 -7.09 5.88
C LYS A 160 17.33 -5.68 6.23
N GLN A 161 16.56 -5.08 5.34
CA GLN A 161 15.84 -3.82 5.55
C GLN A 161 14.34 -4.13 5.47
N GLY A 162 13.72 -4.32 6.63
CA GLY A 162 12.36 -4.84 6.75
C GLY A 162 11.26 -3.80 6.52
N GLU A 163 10.06 -4.29 6.21
CA GLU A 163 8.85 -3.52 5.87
C GLU A 163 8.50 -2.45 6.91
N PHE A 164 8.44 -2.79 8.20
CA PHE A 164 8.05 -1.82 9.24
C PHE A 164 8.92 -0.54 9.22
N TYR A 165 10.23 -0.68 9.06
CA TYR A 165 11.13 0.47 9.01
C TYR A 165 10.98 1.27 7.70
N ILE A 166 10.64 0.60 6.60
CA ILE A 166 10.34 1.27 5.33
C ILE A 166 9.03 2.04 5.45
N PHE A 167 8.02 1.43 6.09
CA PHE A 167 6.76 2.07 6.38
C PHE A 167 6.94 3.31 7.26
N GLU A 168 7.75 3.25 8.32
CA GLU A 168 8.12 4.41 9.14
C GLU A 168 8.81 5.50 8.33
N ASP A 169 9.81 5.14 7.52
CA ASP A 169 10.55 6.12 6.70
C ASP A 169 9.61 6.87 5.75
N ILE A 170 8.73 6.16 5.03
CA ILE A 170 7.80 6.79 4.08
C ILE A 170 6.78 7.68 4.81
N ASN A 171 6.26 7.24 5.95
CA ASN A 171 5.36 8.07 6.75
C ASN A 171 6.02 9.37 7.22
N LEU A 172 7.29 9.31 7.63
CA LEU A 172 8.09 10.50 7.97
C LEU A 172 8.31 11.41 6.75
N MET A 173 8.61 10.85 5.57
CA MET A 173 8.74 11.63 4.33
C MET A 173 7.43 12.36 4.00
N ILE A 174 6.28 11.68 4.13
CA ILE A 174 4.96 12.29 3.91
C ILE A 174 4.71 13.41 4.92
N GLN A 175 4.93 13.14 6.21
CA GLN A 175 4.76 14.09 7.30
C GLN A 175 5.55 15.40 7.05
N ARG A 176 6.81 15.25 6.61
CA ARG A 176 7.76 16.34 6.34
C ARG A 176 7.61 16.98 4.96
N MET A 177 6.70 16.49 4.11
CA MET A 177 6.56 16.93 2.72
C MET A 177 7.84 16.76 1.90
N GLU A 178 8.60 15.69 2.17
CA GLU A 178 9.81 15.34 1.40
C GLU A 178 9.44 14.56 0.14
N LYS A 179 10.08 14.87 -0.99
CA LYS A 179 9.83 14.18 -2.26
C LYS A 179 10.58 12.85 -2.30
N ALA A 180 9.87 11.77 -2.60
CA ALA A 180 10.47 10.48 -2.96
C ALA A 180 10.78 10.45 -4.46
N ARG A 181 11.93 9.88 -4.85
CA ARG A 181 12.33 9.78 -6.26
C ARG A 181 11.66 8.57 -6.89
N VAL A 182 10.84 8.79 -7.92
CA VAL A 182 10.38 7.70 -8.81
C VAL A 182 11.56 7.23 -9.66
N ILE A 183 11.83 5.93 -9.65
CA ILE A 183 12.93 5.32 -10.42
C ILE A 183 12.45 4.36 -11.50
N LYS A 184 11.21 3.89 -11.43
CA LYS A 184 10.66 2.93 -12.41
C LYS A 184 9.14 2.96 -12.42
N HIS A 185 8.60 2.72 -13.61
CA HIS A 185 7.20 2.44 -13.86
C HIS A 185 7.09 0.97 -14.27
N ILE A 186 6.24 0.20 -13.61
CA ILE A 186 6.03 -1.22 -13.92
C ILE A 186 4.60 -1.42 -14.40
N ASN A 187 4.43 -1.92 -15.62
CA ASN A 187 3.10 -2.26 -16.14
C ASN A 187 2.50 -3.41 -15.31
N ILE A 188 1.23 -3.29 -14.93
CA ILE A 188 0.53 -4.27 -14.07
C ILE A 188 -0.25 -5.33 -14.90
N LYS A 189 -0.23 -5.21 -16.23
CA LYS A 189 -0.85 -6.15 -17.19
C LYS A 189 -0.31 -7.58 -17.09
#